data_AF-D7KCC7-F1
#
_entry.id   AF-D7KCC7-F1
#
_cell.length_a   1.000
_cell.length_b   1.000
_cell.length_c   1.000
_cell.angle_alpha   90.00
_cell.angle_beta   90.00
_cell.angle_gamma   90.00
#
_symmetry.space_group_name_H-M   'P 1'
#
loop_
_entity.id
_entity.type
_entity.pdbx_description
1 polymer ?
#
loop_
_entity_poly.entity_id
_entity_poly.type
_entity_poly.pdbx_seq_one_letter_code
_entity_poly.pdbx_strand_id
1 'polypeptide(L)'
;MKPRHCAESKAKEQEAMNPATVDESRSRHHPWWKSKYVIYDIMIHILVIASNVATFLYVRNYKIPIAGDKIYMIELVGFYSCFSGILGVVEWVDIFKNIPDMEFKGGFMDRISHIFGLVFLIVLLYSISPVFALYFGIPSSLWFLSVLIYTMHVLCCRSYRTSFPS
;
A
#
# COMPACT_ATOMS: atom_id res chain seq x y z
N MET A 1 -18.15 -61.21 28.78
CA MET A 1 -19.04 -60.07 28.45
C MET A 1 -18.30 -58.77 28.79
N LYS A 2 -17.44 -58.27 27.89
CA LYS A 2 -16.69 -57.03 28.11
C LYS A 2 -16.56 -56.23 26.81
N PRO A 3 -17.59 -55.44 26.43
CA PRO A 3 -17.43 -54.42 25.40
C PRO A 3 -18.13 -53.11 25.83
N ARG A 4 -17.72 -52.50 26.95
CA ARG A 4 -18.15 -51.13 27.31
C ARG A 4 -16.97 -50.17 27.50
N HIS A 5 -15.88 -50.66 28.07
CA HIS A 5 -14.70 -49.82 28.34
C HIS A 5 -13.93 -49.34 27.09
N CYS A 6 -13.99 -50.07 25.97
CA CYS A 6 -13.31 -49.66 24.73
C CYS A 6 -14.13 -48.62 23.93
N ALA A 7 -15.46 -48.62 24.09
CA ALA A 7 -16.33 -47.64 23.44
C ALA A 7 -16.25 -46.26 24.12
N GLU A 8 -16.17 -46.22 25.46
CA GLU A 8 -15.98 -44.96 26.20
C GLU A 8 -14.58 -44.34 25.99
N SER A 9 -13.55 -45.17 25.80
CA SER A 9 -12.21 -44.69 25.43
C SER A 9 -12.21 -44.00 24.07
N LYS A 10 -12.92 -44.57 23.08
CA LYS A 10 -13.02 -43.97 21.75
C LYS A 10 -13.93 -42.74 21.73
N ALA A 11 -14.99 -42.71 22.54
CA ALA A 11 -15.85 -41.54 22.68
C ALA A 11 -15.09 -40.34 23.29
N LYS A 12 -14.25 -40.57 24.31
CA LYS A 12 -13.40 -39.51 24.89
C LYS A 12 -12.25 -39.07 23.98
N GLU A 13 -11.73 -39.96 23.15
CA GLU A 13 -10.70 -39.63 22.15
C GLU A 13 -11.29 -38.81 20.98
N GLN A 14 -12.55 -39.05 20.64
CA GLN A 14 -13.28 -38.30 19.62
C GLN A 14 -13.78 -36.94 20.13
N GLU A 15 -14.02 -36.79 21.44
CA GLU A 15 -14.33 -35.51 22.09
C GLU A 15 -13.06 -34.66 22.35
N ALA A 16 -11.89 -35.29 22.50
CA ALA A 16 -10.61 -34.61 22.59
C ALA A 16 -10.01 -34.21 21.23
N MET A 17 -10.58 -34.69 20.12
CA MET A 17 -10.16 -34.39 18.75
C MET A 17 -11.29 -33.74 17.97
N ASN A 18 -11.70 -32.56 18.42
CA ASN A 18 -12.41 -31.61 17.56
C ASN A 18 -11.57 -30.34 17.38
N PRO A 19 -10.50 -30.37 16.56
CA PRO A 19 -9.78 -29.16 16.16
C PRO A 19 -10.61 -28.26 15.21
N ALA A 20 -11.86 -28.64 14.89
CA ALA A 20 -12.68 -27.97 13.89
C ALA A 20 -13.44 -26.73 14.37
N THR A 21 -13.56 -26.48 15.68
CA THR A 21 -14.40 -25.36 16.18
C THR A 21 -13.62 -24.11 16.57
N VAL A 22 -12.27 -24.12 16.53
CA VAL A 22 -11.47 -22.93 16.84
C VAL A 22 -11.12 -22.13 15.59
N ASP A 23 -11.14 -22.75 14.40
CA ASP A 23 -10.76 -22.07 13.14
C ASP A 23 -11.95 -21.48 12.36
N GLU A 24 -13.20 -21.81 12.73
CA GLU A 24 -14.40 -21.18 12.14
C GLU A 24 -14.60 -19.72 12.58
N SER A 25 -13.84 -19.23 13.58
CA SER A 25 -13.92 -17.82 14.01
C SER A 25 -13.03 -16.88 13.20
N ARG A 26 -12.01 -17.38 12.49
CA ARG A 26 -11.16 -16.56 11.60
C ARG A 26 -11.88 -16.12 10.33
N SER A 27 -13.03 -16.75 10.05
CA SER A 27 -13.92 -16.54 8.90
C SER A 27 -14.95 -15.40 9.08
N ARG A 28 -14.92 -14.67 10.19
CA ARG A 28 -15.70 -13.43 10.31
C ARG A 28 -14.99 -12.29 9.60
N HIS A 29 -15.13 -12.27 8.27
CA HIS A 29 -15.25 -11.07 7.43
C HIS A 29 -14.57 -9.87 8.08
N HIS A 30 -13.24 -9.85 8.17
CA HIS A 30 -12.57 -8.66 8.67
C HIS A 30 -12.76 -7.61 7.59
N PRO A 31 -13.65 -6.63 7.77
CA PRO A 31 -14.04 -5.79 6.65
C PRO A 31 -12.80 -5.02 6.19
N TRP A 32 -12.53 -5.00 4.89
CA TRP A 32 -11.31 -4.44 4.30
C TRP A 32 -11.02 -3.01 4.79
N TRP A 33 -12.06 -2.20 5.02
CA TRP A 33 -11.97 -0.82 5.55
C TRP A 33 -11.37 -0.70 6.97
N LYS A 34 -11.26 -1.81 7.71
CA LYS A 34 -10.65 -1.88 9.04
C LYS A 34 -9.18 -2.34 8.97
N SER A 35 -8.70 -2.73 7.79
CA SER A 35 -7.28 -3.05 7.62
C SER A 35 -6.45 -1.80 7.85
N LYS A 36 -5.48 -1.89 8.76
CA LYS A 36 -4.55 -0.78 9.06
C LYS A 36 -3.80 -0.33 7.80
N TYR A 37 -3.51 -1.26 6.89
CA TYR A 37 -2.81 -0.99 5.64
C TYR A 37 -3.68 -0.20 4.67
N VAL A 38 -4.97 -0.55 4.52
CA VAL A 38 -5.93 0.18 3.67
C VAL A 38 -6.10 1.62 4.17
N ILE A 39 -6.29 1.80 5.48
CA ILE A 39 -6.44 3.14 6.08
C ILE A 39 -5.18 3.97 5.83
N TYR A 40 -4.00 3.39 6.05
CA TYR A 40 -2.74 4.07 5.80
C TYR A 40 -2.58 4.47 4.33
N ASP A 41 -2.85 3.56 3.40
CA ASP A 41 -2.76 3.78 1.96
C ASP A 41 -3.67 4.95 1.51
N ILE A 42 -4.92 4.98 1.99
CA ILE A 42 -5.86 6.09 1.76
C ILE A 42 -5.32 7.39 2.34
N MET A 43 -4.81 7.37 3.58
CA MET A 43 -4.25 8.55 4.23
C MET A 43 -3.06 9.12 3.44
N ILE A 44 -2.17 8.26 2.94
CA ILE A 44 -1.03 8.69 2.11
C ILE A 44 -1.53 9.27 0.80
N HIS A 45 -2.47 8.60 0.12
CA HIS A 45 -3.05 9.10 -1.12
C HIS A 45 -3.66 10.50 -0.92
N ILE A 46 -4.47 10.70 0.12
CA ILE A 46 -5.08 12.00 0.44
C ILE A 46 -4.01 13.06 0.74
N LEU A 47 -3.01 12.72 1.55
CA LEU A 47 -1.96 13.65 1.94
C LEU A 47 -1.14 14.10 0.73
N VAL A 48 -0.74 13.16 -0.13
CA VAL A 48 0.01 13.45 -1.36
C VAL A 48 -0.82 14.32 -2.31
N ILE A 49 -2.11 14.00 -2.53
CA ILE A 49 -2.98 14.80 -3.40
C ILE A 49 -3.17 16.21 -2.83
N ALA A 50 -3.51 16.33 -1.53
CA ALA A 50 -3.77 17.61 -0.89
C ALA A 50 -2.52 18.51 -0.90
N SER A 51 -1.34 17.95 -0.57
CA SER A 51 -0.07 18.69 -0.64
C SER A 51 0.25 19.15 -2.06
N ASN A 52 0.10 18.29 -3.06
CA ASN A 52 0.36 18.66 -4.46
C ASN A 52 -0.56 19.78 -4.95
N VAL A 53 -1.86 19.67 -4.66
CA VAL A 53 -2.84 20.71 -5.02
C VAL A 53 -2.52 22.02 -4.31
N ALA A 54 -2.23 21.98 -3.01
CA ALA A 54 -1.89 23.17 -2.23
C ALA A 54 -0.62 23.87 -2.76
N THR A 55 0.44 23.11 -3.02
CA THR A 55 1.70 23.66 -3.54
C THR A 55 1.53 24.18 -4.96
N PHE A 56 0.77 23.50 -5.81
CA PHE A 56 0.48 23.97 -7.16
C PHE A 56 -0.31 25.29 -7.15
N LEU A 57 -1.36 25.38 -6.32
CA LEU A 57 -2.13 26.61 -6.14
C LEU A 57 -1.25 27.75 -5.59
N TYR A 58 -0.34 27.45 -4.66
CA TYR A 58 0.61 28.42 -4.13
C TYR A 58 1.51 28.97 -5.25
N VAL A 59 2.17 28.09 -6.01
CA VAL A 59 3.04 28.48 -7.13
C VAL A 59 2.29 29.36 -8.14
N ARG A 60 1.05 28.98 -8.46
CA ARG A 60 0.19 29.74 -9.38
C ARG A 60 -0.20 31.11 -8.82
N ASN A 61 -0.61 31.18 -7.55
CA ASN A 61 -1.06 32.42 -6.92
C ASN A 61 0.06 33.44 -6.78
N TYR A 62 1.27 32.98 -6.42
CA TYR A 62 2.44 33.84 -6.26
C TYR A 62 3.22 34.07 -7.56
N LYS A 63 2.75 33.54 -8.70
CA LYS A 63 3.36 33.68 -10.04
C LYS A 63 4.88 33.39 -10.02
N ILE A 64 5.28 32.36 -9.30
CA ILE A 64 6.70 32.03 -9.14
C ILE A 64 7.24 31.62 -10.51
N PRO A 65 8.31 32.26 -11.02
CA PRO A 65 8.85 31.95 -12.33
C PRO A 65 9.49 30.57 -12.30
N ILE A 66 8.76 29.58 -12.82
CA ILE A 66 9.33 28.28 -13.15
C ILE A 66 10.16 28.48 -14.41
N ALA A 67 11.46 28.20 -14.33
CA ALA A 67 12.35 28.29 -15.48
C ALA A 67 11.82 27.38 -16.62
N GLY A 68 11.85 27.90 -17.86
CA GLY A 68 11.20 27.25 -19.01
C GLY A 68 11.71 25.84 -19.31
N ASP A 69 12.95 25.54 -18.96
CA ASP A 69 13.56 24.20 -19.02
C ASP A 69 12.88 23.19 -18.07
N LYS A 70 12.29 23.66 -16.98
CA LYS A 70 11.63 22.82 -15.96
C LYS A 70 10.14 22.60 -16.21
N ILE A 71 9.53 23.39 -17.09
CA ILE A 71 8.10 23.27 -17.41
C ILE A 71 7.79 21.89 -18.02
N TYR A 72 8.60 21.45 -18.98
CA TYR A 72 8.44 20.13 -19.60
C TYR A 72 8.60 18.99 -18.58
N MET A 73 9.56 19.11 -17.66
CA MET A 73 9.73 18.14 -16.57
C MET A 73 8.51 18.09 -15.65
N ILE A 74 7.94 19.25 -15.29
CA ILE A 74 6.74 19.34 -14.46
C ILE A 74 5.52 18.75 -15.17
N GLU A 75 5.33 19.04 -16.46
CA GLU A 75 4.24 18.47 -17.25
C GLU A 75 4.37 16.96 -17.38
N LEU A 76 5.57 16.45 -17.68
CA LEU A 76 5.84 15.02 -17.81
C LEU A 76 5.59 14.28 -16.49
N VAL A 77 6.18 14.77 -15.39
CA VAL A 77 6.03 14.16 -14.07
C VAL A 77 4.58 14.26 -13.59
N GLY A 78 3.91 15.39 -13.81
CA GLY A 78 2.50 15.57 -13.50
C GLY A 78 1.61 14.58 -14.25
N PHE A 79 1.85 14.38 -15.55
CA PHE A 79 1.13 13.40 -16.36
C PHE A 79 1.32 11.98 -15.82
N TYR A 80 2.56 11.56 -15.53
CA TYR A 80 2.83 10.24 -14.96
C TYR A 80 2.20 10.06 -13.57
N SER A 81 2.19 11.10 -12.73
CA SER A 81 1.54 11.06 -11.42
C SER A 81 0.03 10.87 -11.55
N CYS A 82 -0.64 11.59 -12.46
CA CYS A 82 -2.07 11.40 -12.70
C CYS A 82 -2.39 10.02 -13.27
N PHE A 83 -1.60 9.56 -14.26
CA PHE A 83 -1.81 8.27 -14.91
C PHE A 83 -1.65 7.11 -13.93
N SER A 84 -0.58 7.11 -13.13
CA SER A 84 -0.34 6.08 -12.10
C SER A 84 -1.40 6.11 -11.00
N GLY A 85 -1.89 7.28 -10.59
CA GLY A 85 -3.00 7.40 -9.64
C GLY A 85 -4.30 6.77 -10.16
N ILE A 86 -4.66 7.01 -11.43
CA ILE A 86 -5.84 6.39 -12.04
C ILE A 86 -5.69 4.86 -12.09
N LEU A 87 -4.52 4.37 -12.52
CA LEU A 87 -4.24 2.93 -12.54
C LEU A 87 -4.31 2.31 -11.14
N GLY A 88 -3.82 3.00 -10.10
CA GLY A 88 -3.92 2.56 -8.71
C GLY A 88 -5.36 2.44 -8.24
N VAL A 89 -6.22 3.40 -8.57
CA VAL A 89 -7.67 3.33 -8.26
C VAL A 89 -8.34 2.18 -9.01
N VAL A 90 -7.99 1.94 -10.27
CA VAL A 90 -8.50 0.80 -11.03
C VAL A 90 -8.07 -0.53 -10.42
N GLU A 91 -6.79 -0.66 -10.02
CA GLU A 91 -6.26 -1.83 -9.31
C GLU A 91 -7.02 -2.06 -7.99
N TRP A 92 -7.28 -0.99 -7.23
CA TRP A 92 -8.11 -1.04 -6.02
C TRP A 92 -9.52 -1.59 -6.27
N VAL A 93 -10.21 -1.05 -7.28
CA VAL A 93 -11.57 -1.48 -7.65
C VAL A 93 -11.58 -2.95 -8.09
N ASP A 94 -10.56 -3.39 -8.83
CA ASP A 94 -10.45 -4.76 -9.30
C ASP A 94 -10.18 -5.73 -8.13
N ILE A 95 -9.26 -5.39 -7.24
CA ILE A 95 -8.94 -6.20 -6.06
C ILE A 95 -10.16 -6.34 -5.15
N PHE A 96 -10.90 -5.27 -4.88
CA PHE A 96 -12.10 -5.35 -4.04
C PHE A 96 -13.24 -6.14 -4.68
N LYS A 97 -13.33 -6.17 -6.01
CA LYS A 97 -14.33 -6.96 -6.72
C LYS A 97 -13.98 -8.44 -6.75
N ASN A 98 -12.70 -8.76 -6.99
CA ASN A 98 -12.29 -10.12 -7.31
C ASN A 98 -11.76 -10.90 -6.09
N ILE A 99 -11.20 -10.21 -5.08
CA ILE A 99 -10.56 -10.86 -3.92
C ILE A 99 -10.82 -10.04 -2.63
N PRO A 100 -12.07 -10.01 -2.12
CA PRO A 100 -12.43 -9.18 -0.97
C PRO A 100 -11.81 -9.63 0.37
N ASP A 101 -11.36 -10.89 0.47
CA ASP A 101 -10.92 -11.52 1.72
C ASP A 101 -9.40 -11.50 1.93
N MET A 102 -8.61 -10.97 0.98
CA MET A 102 -7.17 -10.87 1.18
C MET A 102 -6.81 -9.75 2.16
N GLU A 103 -5.87 -10.02 3.07
CA GLU A 103 -5.18 -8.98 3.83
C GLU A 103 -4.47 -8.04 2.84
N PHE A 104 -5.15 -6.96 2.46
CA PHE A 104 -4.66 -5.98 1.51
C PHE A 104 -3.34 -5.37 2.02
N LYS A 105 -2.23 -5.71 1.36
CA LYS A 105 -0.88 -5.20 1.69
C LYS A 105 -0.47 -3.98 0.85
N GLY A 106 -1.42 -3.34 0.17
CA GLY A 106 -1.16 -2.26 -0.78
C GLY A 106 -0.82 -2.78 -2.17
N GLY A 107 -1.43 -2.18 -3.20
CA GLY A 107 -1.17 -2.49 -4.61
C GLY A 107 0.20 -1.99 -5.07
N PHE A 108 0.74 -2.62 -6.11
CA PHE A 108 2.03 -2.18 -6.65
C PHE A 108 1.91 -0.84 -7.36
N MET A 109 0.80 -0.61 -8.09
CA MET A 109 0.58 0.67 -8.77
C MET A 109 0.30 1.79 -7.79
N ASP A 110 -0.30 1.50 -6.63
CA ASP A 110 -0.53 2.50 -5.58
C ASP A 110 0.78 3.10 -5.06
N ARG A 111 1.76 2.23 -4.80
CA ARG A 111 3.12 2.66 -4.38
C ARG A 111 3.81 3.48 -5.45
N ILE A 112 3.67 3.10 -6.72
CA ILE A 112 4.22 3.86 -7.85
C ILE A 112 3.55 5.24 -7.94
N SER A 113 2.23 5.32 -7.76
CA SER A 113 1.48 6.58 -7.71
C SER A 113 2.02 7.51 -6.62
N HIS A 114 2.25 7.00 -5.41
CA HIS A 114 2.85 7.81 -4.33
C HIS A 114 4.23 8.32 -4.69
N ILE A 115 5.08 7.49 -5.31
CA ILE A 115 6.44 7.89 -5.74
C ILE A 115 6.34 9.06 -6.72
N PHE A 116 5.56 8.93 -7.78
CA PHE A 116 5.40 10.00 -8.76
C PHE A 116 4.78 11.26 -8.15
N GLY A 117 3.78 11.11 -7.26
CA GLY A 117 3.16 12.22 -6.56
C GLY A 117 4.11 12.95 -5.61
N LEU A 118 5.01 12.25 -4.92
CA LEU A 118 6.00 12.88 -4.04
C LEU A 118 7.17 13.48 -4.82
N VAL A 119 7.59 12.87 -5.93
CA VAL A 119 8.56 13.49 -6.85
C VAL A 119 7.99 14.79 -7.42
N PHE A 120 6.73 14.78 -7.84
CA PHE A 120 6.03 15.99 -8.31
C PHE A 120 6.01 17.08 -7.24
N LEU A 121 5.67 16.72 -5.99
CA LEU A 121 5.67 17.64 -4.86
C LEU A 121 7.05 18.25 -4.62
N ILE A 122 8.12 17.45 -4.65
CA ILE A 122 9.49 17.93 -4.45
C ILE A 122 9.90 18.91 -5.56
N VAL A 123 9.53 18.63 -6.82
CA VAL A 123 9.81 19.55 -7.95
C VAL A 123 9.09 20.88 -7.77
N LEU A 124 7.82 20.86 -7.34
CA LEU A 124 7.07 22.08 -7.05
C LEU A 124 7.66 22.85 -5.86
N LEU A 125 8.02 22.16 -4.77
CA LEU A 125 8.69 22.78 -3.62
C LEU A 125 10.04 23.36 -4.00
N TYR A 126 10.80 22.69 -4.87
CA TYR A 126 12.10 23.19 -5.36
C TYR A 126 11.95 24.48 -6.15
N SER A 127 10.85 24.62 -6.88
CA SER A 127 10.51 25.86 -7.60
C SER A 127 10.17 27.01 -6.65
N ILE A 128 9.61 26.72 -5.47
CA ILE A 128 9.38 27.72 -4.42
C ILE A 128 10.68 28.05 -3.70
N SER A 129 11.39 27.04 -3.23
CA SER A 129 12.64 27.16 -2.49
C SER A 129 13.38 25.82 -2.39
N PRO A 130 14.67 25.78 -2.77
CA PRO A 130 15.48 24.57 -2.65
C PRO A 130 15.58 24.03 -1.23
N VAL A 131 15.55 24.91 -0.21
CA VAL A 131 15.68 24.52 1.20
C VAL A 131 14.43 23.75 1.66
N PHE A 132 13.24 24.22 1.29
CA PHE A 132 12.00 23.50 1.59
C PHE A 132 11.94 22.15 0.88
N ALA A 133 12.40 22.09 -0.37
CA ALA A 133 12.49 20.83 -1.11
C ALA A 133 13.42 19.80 -0.44
N LEU A 134 14.55 20.24 0.12
CA LEU A 134 15.44 19.35 0.87
C LEU A 134 14.82 18.92 2.20
N TYR A 135 14.22 19.86 2.94
CA TYR A 135 13.62 19.57 4.24
C TYR A 135 12.47 18.56 4.14
N PHE A 136 11.64 18.64 3.10
CA PHE A 136 10.59 17.66 2.83
C PHE A 136 11.10 16.42 2.10
N GLY A 137 12.03 16.60 1.17
CA GLY A 137 12.53 15.55 0.29
C GLY A 137 13.37 14.50 1.03
N ILE A 138 14.22 14.90 1.97
CA ILE A 138 15.09 13.96 2.71
C ILE A 138 14.26 12.97 3.56
N PRO A 139 13.33 13.41 4.44
CA PRO A 139 12.49 12.50 5.21
C PRO A 139 11.60 11.62 4.32
N SER A 140 11.02 12.21 3.26
CA SER A 140 10.17 11.46 2.33
C SER A 140 10.96 10.37 1.61
N SER A 141 12.17 10.68 1.16
CA SER A 141 13.06 9.71 0.48
C SER A 141 13.48 8.57 1.39
N LEU A 142 13.75 8.85 2.67
CA LEU A 142 14.07 7.83 3.68
C LEU A 142 12.91 6.86 3.90
N TRP A 143 11.70 7.38 4.03
CA TRP A 143 10.49 6.56 4.14
C TRP A 143 10.32 5.70 2.88
N PHE A 144 10.45 6.28 1.68
CA PHE A 144 10.38 5.50 0.44
C PHE A 144 11.42 4.40 0.35
N LEU A 145 12.67 4.69 0.70
CA LEU A 145 13.73 3.69 0.69
C LEU A 145 13.37 2.51 1.59
N SER A 146 12.80 2.79 2.78
CA SER A 146 12.30 1.75 3.69
C SER A 146 11.20 0.89 3.05
N VAL A 147 10.23 1.51 2.38
CA VAL A 147 9.14 0.79 1.68
C VAL A 147 9.68 -0.04 0.51
N LEU A 148 10.61 0.50 -0.27
CA LEU A 148 11.25 -0.22 -1.38
C LEU A 148 12.01 -1.45 -0.89
N ILE A 149 12.84 -1.30 0.15
CA ILE A 149 13.58 -2.40 0.76
C ILE A 149 12.61 -3.48 1.24
N TYR A 150 11.54 -3.10 1.95
CA TYR A 150 10.52 -4.05 2.40
C TYR A 150 9.85 -4.77 1.24
N THR A 151 9.48 -4.04 0.18
CA THR A 151 8.84 -4.61 -1.02
C THR A 151 9.75 -5.63 -1.70
N MET A 152 11.01 -5.26 -1.92
CA MET A 152 12.00 -6.12 -2.56
C MET A 152 12.28 -7.35 -1.71
N HIS A 153 12.40 -7.20 -0.39
CA HIS A 153 12.57 -8.31 0.54
C HIS A 153 11.40 -9.31 0.43
N VAL A 154 10.15 -8.81 0.46
CA VAL A 154 8.96 -9.66 0.33
C VAL A 154 8.90 -10.38 -1.02
N LEU A 155 9.20 -9.68 -2.12
CA LEU A 155 9.24 -10.28 -3.46
C LEU A 155 10.34 -11.34 -3.58
N CYS A 156 11.52 -11.05 -3.03
CA CYS A 156 12.64 -11.98 -3.02
C CYS A 156 12.30 -13.24 -2.22
N CYS A 157 11.79 -13.10 -0.99
CA CYS A 157 11.33 -14.23 -0.16
C CYS A 157 10.21 -15.04 -0.84
N ARG A 158 9.29 -14.39 -1.56
CA ARG A 158 8.22 -15.06 -2.30
C ARG A 158 8.78 -15.86 -3.48
N SER A 159 9.75 -15.31 -4.21
CA SER A 159 10.45 -15.98 -5.32
C SER A 159 11.24 -17.22 -4.85
N TYR A 160 11.89 -17.13 -3.69
CA TYR A 160 12.57 -18.28 -3.07
C TYR A 160 11.59 -19.38 -2.68
N ARG A 161 10.41 -19.04 -2.15
CA ARG A 161 9.38 -20.02 -1.76
C ARG A 161 8.74 -20.74 -2.96
N THR A 162 8.60 -20.09 -4.11
CA THR A 162 8.09 -20.73 -5.33
C THR A 162 9.13 -21.62 -6.02
N SER A 163 10.43 -21.39 -5.75
CA SER A 163 11.53 -22.16 -6.34
C SER A 163 11.84 -23.46 -5.57
N PHE A 164 11.39 -23.57 -4.32
CA PHE A 164 11.49 -24.79 -3.50
C PHE A 164 10.15 -25.07 -2.80
N PRO A 165 9.21 -25.73 -3.48
CA PRO A 165 8.03 -26.26 -2.80
C PRO A 165 8.48 -27.42 -1.91
N SER A 166 8.35 -27.24 -0.59
CA SER A 166 8.51 -28.29 0.41
C SER A 166 7.37 -29.31 0.33
#